data_AF-A0A2G6CWJ7-F1
#
_entry.id   AF-A0A2G6CWJ7-F1
#
_cell.length_a   1.000
_cell.length_b   1.000
_cell.length_c   1.000
_cell.angle_alpha   90.00
_cell.angle_beta   90.00
_cell.angle_gamma   90.00
#
_symmetry.space_group_name_H-M   'P 1'
#
loop_
_entity.id
_entity.type
_entity.pdbx_description
1 polymer ?
#
loop_
_entity_poly.entity_id
_entity_poly.type
_entity_poly.pdbx_seq_one_letter_code
_entity_poly.pdbx_strand_id
1 'polypeptide(L)'
;MKGNSVKGSFLKGNFLKDNLVLIAGIVLPVLLVIGFLILSAVPKAMFPPPQYDFLLVGYRYDNQIVRDYHVGFEVREGVVTGRVTPKREGVEDFRFRQRASLFLYRADEQRFEEVPYDLPDNLEELKKSVTFPVRKLQNLSFSSNLISPDGFQFDYYGRRSSSGLLGEIFGMGRRYGYILSKEGSSFELPPVAVQTGYYYSDNLSFIGWVVSERKSS
;
A
#
# COMPACT_ATOMS: atom_id res chain seq x y z
N MET A 1 -70.03 -13.38 1.00
CA MET A 1 -69.72 -14.12 2.24
C MET A 1 -68.23 -13.97 2.53
N LYS A 2 -67.88 -13.77 3.80
CA LYS A 2 -66.58 -13.35 4.35
C LYS A 2 -65.44 -14.35 4.09
N GLY A 3 -64.24 -13.80 3.96
CA GLY A 3 -63.00 -14.51 3.60
C GLY A 3 -62.36 -15.38 4.69
N ASN A 4 -61.50 -16.29 4.22
CA ASN A 4 -60.65 -17.13 5.04
C ASN A 4 -59.35 -16.40 5.37
N SER A 5 -59.17 -16.07 6.64
CA SER A 5 -57.92 -15.58 7.21
C SER A 5 -57.08 -16.78 7.69
N VAL A 6 -56.02 -17.11 6.97
CA VAL A 6 -54.97 -18.01 7.47
C VAL A 6 -54.12 -17.21 8.46
N LYS A 7 -54.30 -17.46 9.77
CA LYS A 7 -53.37 -16.97 10.81
C LYS A 7 -52.43 -18.09 11.21
N GLY A 8 -51.22 -18.09 10.65
CA GLY A 8 -50.10 -18.84 11.19
C GLY A 8 -49.66 -18.23 12.52
N SER A 9 -50.13 -18.81 13.62
CA SER A 9 -49.65 -18.50 14.98
C SER A 9 -48.58 -19.52 15.36
N PHE A 10 -47.32 -19.19 15.13
CA PHE A 10 -46.21 -20.13 15.33
C PHE A 10 -45.54 -20.06 16.70
N LEU A 11 -45.99 -19.22 17.65
CA LEU A 11 -45.35 -19.12 18.96
C LEU A 11 -46.38 -19.05 20.10
N LYS A 12 -46.81 -20.21 20.59
CA LYS A 12 -47.52 -20.31 21.89
C LYS A 12 -46.49 -20.15 23.02
N GLY A 13 -46.74 -19.24 23.97
CA GLY A 13 -45.84 -18.91 25.08
C GLY A 13 -45.46 -20.07 26.03
N ASN A 14 -46.17 -21.21 25.97
CA ASN A 14 -45.80 -22.41 26.73
C ASN A 14 -44.70 -23.24 26.04
N PHE A 15 -44.67 -23.27 24.70
CA PHE A 15 -43.68 -24.05 23.94
C PHE A 15 -42.23 -23.54 24.16
N LEU A 16 -42.07 -22.23 24.32
CA LEU A 16 -40.80 -21.57 24.63
C LEU A 16 -40.26 -21.95 26.02
N LYS A 17 -41.16 -22.13 27.00
CA LYS A 17 -40.79 -22.49 28.38
C LYS A 17 -40.48 -23.99 28.49
N ASP A 18 -41.28 -24.82 27.83
CA ASP A 18 -41.15 -26.29 27.88
C ASP A 18 -39.93 -26.80 27.12
N ASN A 19 -39.44 -26.03 26.12
CA ASN A 19 -38.30 -26.40 25.29
C ASN A 19 -37.13 -25.42 25.46
N LEU A 20 -37.06 -24.68 26.58
CA LEU A 20 -36.08 -23.62 26.78
C LEU A 20 -34.64 -24.12 26.63
N VAL A 21 -34.34 -25.34 27.08
CA VAL A 21 -33.02 -25.97 26.92
C VAL A 21 -32.68 -26.22 25.45
N LEU A 22 -33.63 -26.75 24.67
CA LEU A 22 -33.46 -27.02 23.24
C LEU A 22 -33.33 -25.71 22.45
N ILE A 23 -34.17 -24.72 22.76
CA ILE A 23 -34.16 -23.41 22.12
C ILE A 23 -32.85 -22.68 22.43
N ALA A 24 -32.40 -22.67 23.69
CA ALA A 24 -31.10 -22.08 24.05
C ALA A 24 -29.95 -22.80 23.34
N GLY A 25 -29.99 -24.13 23.25
CA GLY A 25 -28.98 -24.93 22.58
C GLY A 25 -28.85 -24.69 21.07
N ILE A 26 -29.92 -24.22 20.41
CA ILE A 26 -29.93 -23.92 18.97
C ILE A 26 -29.77 -22.42 18.70
N VAL A 27 -30.47 -21.58 19.45
CA VAL A 27 -30.51 -20.12 19.25
C VAL A 27 -29.20 -19.47 19.67
N LEU A 28 -28.54 -19.93 20.74
CA LEU A 28 -27.28 -19.33 21.20
C LEU A 28 -26.16 -19.50 20.16
N PRO A 29 -25.89 -20.70 19.59
CA PRO A 29 -24.91 -20.84 18.51
C PRO A 29 -25.26 -20.01 17.27
N VAL A 30 -26.53 -19.97 16.87
CA VAL A 30 -26.98 -19.19 15.72
C VAL A 30 -26.76 -17.69 15.96
N LEU A 31 -27.09 -17.18 17.16
CA LEU A 31 -26.81 -15.80 17.54
C LEU A 31 -25.33 -15.48 17.57
N LEU A 32 -24.48 -16.41 18.05
CA LEU A 32 -23.02 -16.23 18.03
C LEU A 32 -22.48 -16.18 16.60
N VAL A 33 -22.95 -17.05 15.70
CA VAL A 33 -22.58 -17.02 14.28
C VAL A 33 -23.03 -15.72 13.64
N ILE A 34 -24.27 -15.28 13.86
CA ILE A 34 -24.79 -14.00 13.34
C ILE A 34 -24.00 -12.82 13.91
N GLY A 35 -23.72 -12.82 15.21
CA GLY A 35 -22.92 -11.78 15.86
C GLY A 35 -21.50 -11.72 15.28
N PHE A 36 -20.87 -12.87 15.06
CA PHE A 36 -19.57 -12.95 14.39
C PHE A 36 -19.65 -12.51 12.93
N LEU A 37 -20.74 -12.82 12.20
CA LEU A 37 -20.95 -12.34 10.84
C LEU A 37 -21.13 -10.83 10.78
N ILE A 38 -21.86 -10.22 11.72
CA ILE A 38 -22.02 -8.76 11.80
C ILE A 38 -20.68 -8.09 12.14
N LEU A 39 -19.95 -8.62 13.12
CA LEU A 39 -18.64 -8.10 13.52
C LEU A 39 -17.54 -8.33 12.47
N SER A 40 -17.64 -9.39 11.67
CA SER A 40 -16.71 -9.65 10.56
C SER A 40 -17.10 -8.91 9.28
N ALA A 41 -18.36 -8.51 9.13
CA ALA A 41 -18.85 -7.68 8.06
C ALA A 41 -18.67 -6.18 8.32
N VAL A 42 -17.77 -5.78 9.22
CA VAL A 42 -17.33 -4.38 9.33
C VAL A 42 -16.86 -3.94 7.93
N PRO A 43 -17.56 -2.99 7.28
CA PRO A 43 -17.20 -2.60 5.94
C PRO A 43 -15.78 -2.02 5.96
N LYS A 44 -14.87 -2.60 5.17
CA LYS A 44 -13.61 -1.94 4.80
C LYS A 44 -13.85 -0.55 4.18
N ALA A 45 -15.08 -0.29 3.74
CA ALA A 45 -15.58 0.98 3.21
C ALA A 45 -15.84 2.08 4.27
N MET A 46 -15.56 1.85 5.56
CA MET A 46 -15.76 2.88 6.58
C MET A 46 -14.66 3.96 6.59
N PHE A 47 -13.54 3.72 5.90
CA PHE A 47 -12.46 4.70 5.76
C PHE A 47 -12.49 5.32 4.35
N PRO A 48 -12.36 6.65 4.24
CA PRO A 48 -12.19 7.28 2.93
C PRO A 48 -10.93 6.72 2.24
N PRO A 49 -10.91 6.63 0.91
CA PRO A 49 -9.71 6.25 0.18
C PRO A 49 -8.56 7.24 0.48
N PRO A 50 -7.29 6.82 0.28
CA PRO A 50 -6.14 7.73 0.43
C PRO A 50 -6.34 8.96 -0.45
N GLN A 51 -6.10 10.15 0.13
CA GLN A 51 -6.33 11.43 -0.55
C GLN A 51 -5.05 12.11 -1.02
N TYR A 52 -3.90 11.63 -0.58
CA TYR A 52 -2.60 12.24 -0.86
C TYR A 52 -1.78 11.40 -1.83
N ASP A 53 -1.27 12.07 -2.86
CA ASP A 53 -0.25 11.53 -3.75
C ASP A 53 1.04 11.25 -2.97
N PHE A 54 1.82 10.28 -3.44
CA PHE A 54 3.14 10.00 -2.84
C PHE A 54 4.14 9.47 -3.86
N LEU A 55 5.41 9.67 -3.54
CA LEU A 55 6.52 9.27 -4.38
C LEU A 55 7.24 8.06 -3.79
N LEU A 56 7.51 7.09 -4.65
CA LEU A 56 8.36 5.94 -4.40
C LEU A 56 9.58 5.97 -5.31
N VAL A 57 10.66 5.31 -4.87
CA VAL A 57 11.75 4.87 -5.73
C VAL A 57 11.81 3.36 -5.76
N GLY A 58 11.89 2.79 -6.96
CA GLY A 58 12.23 1.39 -7.17
C GLY A 58 13.68 1.24 -7.62
N TYR A 59 14.38 0.24 -7.07
CA TYR A 59 15.73 -0.12 -7.52
C TYR A 59 15.69 -1.47 -8.23
N ARG A 60 15.91 -1.45 -9.54
CA ARG A 60 16.02 -2.65 -10.36
C ARG A 60 17.47 -3.06 -10.50
N TYR A 61 17.77 -4.29 -10.13
CA TYR A 61 19.09 -4.87 -10.34
C TYR A 61 19.31 -5.18 -11.83
N ASP A 62 20.46 -4.78 -12.34
CA ASP A 62 20.91 -4.99 -13.72
C ASP A 62 22.25 -5.74 -13.68
N ASN A 63 22.21 -7.02 -14.05
CA ASN A 63 23.39 -7.88 -14.08
C ASN A 63 24.33 -7.56 -15.25
N GLN A 64 23.84 -6.87 -16.28
CA GLN A 64 24.58 -6.62 -17.51
C GLN A 64 25.35 -5.30 -17.44
N ILE A 65 24.99 -4.40 -16.53
CA ILE A 65 25.59 -3.08 -16.41
C ILE A 65 26.07 -2.87 -14.97
N VAL A 66 27.39 -2.81 -14.78
CA VAL A 66 27.99 -2.29 -13.55
C VAL A 66 28.25 -0.81 -13.77
N ARG A 67 27.63 0.05 -12.96
CA ARG A 67 27.87 1.50 -12.99
C ARG A 67 28.90 1.84 -11.92
N ASP A 68 29.69 2.88 -12.15
CA ASP A 68 30.60 3.43 -11.13
C ASP A 68 29.90 4.44 -10.22
N TYR A 69 28.57 4.41 -10.15
CA TYR A 69 27.78 5.30 -9.32
C TYR A 69 26.44 4.69 -8.91
N HIS A 70 25.89 5.20 -7.81
CA HIS A 70 24.55 4.90 -7.32
C HIS A 70 23.72 6.19 -7.28
N VAL A 71 22.45 6.09 -7.67
CA VAL A 71 21.51 7.21 -7.69
C VAL A 71 20.51 7.03 -6.56
N GLY A 72 20.53 7.93 -5.57
CA GLY A 72 19.52 7.99 -4.50
C GLY A 72 18.62 9.22 -4.64
N PHE A 73 17.50 9.21 -3.94
CA PHE A 73 16.57 10.33 -3.88
C PHE A 73 16.18 10.62 -2.44
N GLU A 74 16.00 11.90 -2.14
CA GLU A 74 15.60 12.37 -0.82
C GLU A 74 14.80 13.67 -0.93
N VAL A 75 13.95 13.94 0.05
CA VAL A 75 13.27 15.24 0.17
C VAL A 75 14.19 16.19 0.93
N ARG A 76 14.55 17.32 0.30
CA ARG A 76 15.29 18.44 0.91
C ARG A 76 14.49 19.71 0.75
N GLU A 77 14.22 20.39 1.87
CA GLU A 77 13.47 21.67 1.85
C GLU A 77 12.14 21.57 1.08
N GLY A 78 11.47 20.42 1.22
CA GLY A 78 10.21 20.11 0.55
C GLY A 78 10.32 19.83 -0.95
N VAL A 79 11.52 19.67 -1.52
CA VAL A 79 11.75 19.28 -2.92
C VAL A 79 12.42 17.93 -2.99
N VAL A 80 12.03 17.10 -3.97
CA VAL A 80 12.74 15.86 -4.26
C VAL A 80 14.04 16.17 -4.99
N THR A 81 15.16 15.80 -4.37
CA THR A 81 16.51 15.95 -4.90
C THR A 81 17.11 14.58 -5.16
N GLY A 82 17.69 14.39 -6.34
CA GLY A 82 18.52 13.23 -6.65
C GLY A 82 19.94 13.44 -6.17
N ARG A 83 20.61 12.36 -5.76
CA ARG A 83 22.02 12.33 -5.39
C ARG A 83 22.71 11.20 -6.11
N VAL A 84 23.73 11.53 -6.89
CA VAL A 84 24.66 10.54 -7.44
C VAL A 84 25.83 10.38 -6.47
N THR A 85 26.13 9.15 -6.07
CA THR A 85 27.27 8.80 -5.23
C THR A 85 28.21 7.89 -6.00
N PRO A 86 29.49 8.26 -6.17
CA PRO A 86 30.43 7.44 -6.92
C PRO A 86 30.81 6.19 -6.14
N LYS A 87 31.21 5.16 -6.88
CA LYS A 87 31.77 3.93 -6.33
C LYS A 87 33.11 4.23 -5.68
N ARG A 88 33.30 3.71 -4.47
CA ARG A 88 34.59 3.80 -3.77
C ARG A 88 35.44 2.62 -4.20
N GLU A 89 36.69 2.90 -4.54
CA GLU A 89 37.66 1.86 -4.92
C GLU A 89 37.81 0.81 -3.82
N GLY A 90 37.88 -0.47 -4.21
CA GLY A 90 37.98 -1.59 -3.27
C GLY A 90 36.70 -1.97 -2.53
N VAL A 91 35.57 -1.29 -2.76
CA VAL A 91 34.27 -1.62 -2.15
C VAL A 91 33.36 -2.29 -3.19
N GLU A 92 33.03 -3.56 -2.96
CA GLU A 92 31.96 -4.24 -3.69
C GLU A 92 30.62 -3.94 -3.02
N ASP A 93 29.70 -3.33 -3.78
CA ASP A 93 28.36 -3.02 -3.31
C ASP A 93 27.38 -3.21 -4.47
N PHE A 94 26.33 -3.99 -4.22
CA PHE A 94 25.32 -4.35 -5.19
C PHE A 94 24.50 -3.14 -5.66
N ARG A 95 24.47 -2.04 -4.90
CA ARG A 95 23.80 -0.79 -5.27
C ARG A 95 24.32 -0.18 -6.56
N PHE A 96 25.59 -0.42 -6.90
CA PHE A 96 26.21 0.03 -8.15
C PHE A 96 25.73 -0.71 -9.40
N ARG A 97 24.95 -1.78 -9.22
CA ARG A 97 24.28 -2.54 -10.29
C ARG A 97 22.78 -2.24 -10.33
N GLN A 98 22.33 -1.21 -9.61
CA GLN A 98 20.91 -0.86 -9.56
C GLN A 98 20.60 0.34 -10.46
N ARG A 99 19.51 0.23 -11.21
CA ARG A 99 18.85 1.34 -11.89
C ARG A 99 17.70 1.81 -11.01
N ALA A 100 17.73 3.09 -10.67
CA ALA A 100 16.62 3.71 -9.95
C ALA A 100 15.50 4.12 -10.93
N SER A 101 14.27 4.09 -10.46
CA SER A 101 13.07 4.56 -11.18
C SER A 101 12.14 5.21 -10.17
N LEU A 102 11.61 6.38 -10.50
CA LEU A 102 10.68 7.11 -9.63
C LEU A 102 9.25 6.82 -10.05
N PHE A 103 8.37 6.59 -9.08
CA PHE A 103 6.96 6.32 -9.30
C PHE A 103 6.12 7.25 -8.42
N LEU A 104 5.32 8.09 -9.06
CA LEU A 104 4.33 8.94 -8.39
C LEU A 104 2.99 8.20 -8.36
N TYR A 105 2.49 7.91 -7.17
CA TYR A 105 1.12 7.46 -7.00
C TYR A 105 0.18 8.67 -7.03
N ARG A 106 -0.82 8.58 -7.91
CA ARG A 106 -1.91 9.54 -8.06
C ARG A 106 -3.13 9.03 -7.32
N ALA A 107 -3.50 9.69 -6.22
CA ALA A 107 -4.56 9.23 -5.33
C ALA A 107 -5.96 9.38 -5.92
N ASP A 108 -6.16 10.43 -6.73
CA ASP A 108 -7.36 10.70 -7.51
C ASP A 108 -7.66 9.59 -8.54
N GLU A 109 -6.61 9.09 -9.20
CA GLU A 109 -6.70 8.10 -10.27
C GLU A 109 -6.40 6.67 -9.81
N GLN A 110 -5.94 6.50 -8.57
CA GLN A 110 -5.48 5.25 -7.98
C GLN A 110 -4.52 4.47 -8.90
N ARG A 111 -3.48 5.15 -9.39
CA ARG A 111 -2.48 4.55 -10.28
C ARG A 111 -1.08 5.12 -10.05
N PHE A 112 -0.09 4.39 -10.54
CA PHE A 112 1.29 4.87 -10.58
C PHE A 112 1.63 5.45 -11.94
N GLU A 113 2.37 6.56 -11.92
CA GLU A 113 3.00 7.17 -13.08
C GLU A 113 4.52 7.15 -12.88
N GLU A 114 5.27 6.73 -13.90
CA GLU A 114 6.73 6.83 -13.84
C GLU A 114 7.16 8.27 -14.06
N VAL A 115 8.05 8.76 -13.20
CA VAL A 115 8.57 10.12 -13.25
C VAL A 115 9.97 10.10 -13.85
N PRO A 116 10.15 10.58 -15.09
CA PRO A 116 11.48 10.67 -15.69
C PRO A 116 12.32 11.73 -14.97
N TYR A 117 13.62 11.48 -14.89
CA TYR A 117 14.59 12.40 -14.35
C TYR A 117 15.87 12.39 -15.19
N ASP A 118 16.53 13.54 -15.26
CA ASP A 118 17.76 13.70 -16.01
C ASP A 118 18.96 13.54 -15.07
N LEU A 119 19.91 12.70 -15.46
CA LEU A 119 21.17 12.55 -14.76
C LEU A 119 22.14 13.67 -15.13
N PRO A 120 23.01 14.12 -14.20
CA PRO A 120 24.12 15.01 -14.53
C PRO A 120 25.07 14.41 -15.56
N ASP A 121 25.79 15.27 -16.28
CA ASP A 121 26.84 14.85 -17.20
C ASP A 121 28.07 14.29 -16.47
N ASN A 122 28.91 13.54 -17.19
CA ASN A 122 30.23 13.04 -16.73
C ASN A 122 30.19 12.19 -15.44
N LEU A 123 29.19 11.31 -15.30
CA LEU A 123 29.03 10.47 -14.10
C LEU A 123 30.14 9.44 -13.88
N GLU A 124 30.84 9.03 -14.93
CA GLU A 124 31.91 8.01 -14.86
C GLU A 124 33.20 8.57 -14.23
N GLU A 125 33.42 9.87 -14.32
CA GLU A 125 34.61 10.54 -13.76
C GLU A 125 34.35 11.13 -12.37
N LEU A 126 33.21 10.80 -11.78
CA LEU A 126 32.72 11.45 -10.57
C LEU A 126 33.58 11.08 -9.35
N LYS A 127 34.28 12.06 -8.77
CA LYS A 127 35.10 11.85 -7.55
C LYS A 127 34.36 12.13 -6.24
N LYS A 128 33.26 12.88 -6.29
CA LYS A 128 32.46 13.31 -5.14
C LYS A 128 30.99 13.23 -5.46
N SER A 129 30.15 13.00 -4.46
CA SER A 129 28.70 12.99 -4.66
C SER A 129 28.20 14.33 -5.21
N VAL A 130 27.27 14.26 -6.15
CA VAL A 130 26.62 15.43 -6.76
C VAL A 130 25.12 15.31 -6.60
N THR A 131 24.47 16.42 -6.27
CA THR A 131 23.02 16.52 -6.19
C THR A 131 22.45 17.13 -7.47
N PHE A 132 21.26 16.70 -7.88
CA PHE A 132 20.58 17.20 -9.05
C PHE A 132 19.07 17.30 -8.80
N PRO A 133 18.38 18.26 -9.44
CA PRO A 133 16.95 18.43 -9.25
C PRO A 133 16.15 17.45 -10.10
N VAL A 134 15.02 16.96 -9.58
CA VAL A 134 14.05 16.20 -10.37
C VAL A 134 13.05 17.19 -10.99
N ARG A 135 13.36 17.67 -12.20
CA ARG A 135 12.64 18.78 -12.87
C ARG A 135 11.12 18.61 -12.90
N LYS A 136 10.63 17.40 -13.20
CA LYS A 136 9.20 17.07 -13.27
C LYS A 136 8.44 17.20 -11.95
N LEU A 137 9.15 17.27 -10.82
CA LEU A 137 8.56 17.33 -9.48
C LEU A 137 8.76 18.69 -8.80
N GLN A 138 9.37 19.67 -9.47
CA GLN A 138 9.72 20.97 -8.85
C GLN A 138 8.49 21.82 -8.51
N ASN A 139 7.38 21.61 -9.21
CA ASN A 139 6.10 22.26 -8.93
C ASN A 139 5.33 21.61 -7.78
N LEU A 140 5.87 20.55 -7.16
CA LEU A 140 5.25 19.86 -6.04
C LEU A 140 6.07 20.07 -4.77
N SER A 141 5.39 20.17 -3.64
CA SER A 141 6.02 20.16 -2.32
C SER A 141 5.84 18.80 -1.68
N PHE A 142 6.92 18.25 -1.14
CA PHE A 142 6.95 16.94 -0.52
C PHE A 142 7.20 17.00 0.98
N SER A 143 6.62 16.06 1.72
CA SER A 143 6.97 15.76 3.11
C SER A 143 7.54 14.35 3.21
N SER A 144 8.69 14.19 3.86
CA SER A 144 9.31 12.88 4.13
C SER A 144 8.71 12.16 5.34
N ASN A 145 7.62 12.67 5.91
CA ASN A 145 6.93 12.00 7.01
C ASN A 145 6.45 10.61 6.57
N LEU A 146 6.63 9.59 7.41
CA LEU A 146 6.16 8.24 7.10
C LEU A 146 4.64 8.13 7.04
N ILE A 147 3.96 9.00 7.79
CA ILE A 147 2.50 9.09 7.86
C ILE A 147 2.06 10.31 7.04
N SER A 148 1.13 10.08 6.12
CA SER A 148 0.47 11.09 5.31
C SER A 148 -0.39 12.04 6.16
N PRO A 149 -0.76 13.22 5.64
CA PRO A 149 -1.62 14.14 6.38
C PRO A 149 -3.02 13.56 6.71
N ASP A 150 -3.52 12.60 5.93
CA ASP A 150 -4.76 11.86 6.19
C ASP A 150 -4.55 10.55 6.98
N GLY A 151 -3.34 10.28 7.46
CA GLY A 151 -3.06 9.21 8.43
C GLY A 151 -2.72 7.85 7.84
N PHE A 152 -2.57 7.73 6.53
CA PHE A 152 -2.04 6.54 5.87
C PHE A 152 -0.52 6.43 5.94
N GLN A 153 -0.02 5.22 6.05
CA GLN A 153 1.40 4.88 5.97
C GLN A 153 1.65 3.90 4.81
N PHE A 154 2.74 4.11 4.07
CA PHE A 154 3.18 3.16 3.05
C PHE A 154 3.87 1.97 3.72
N ASP A 155 3.35 0.76 3.48
CA ASP A 155 3.88 -0.48 4.03
C ASP A 155 4.05 -1.55 2.96
N TYR A 156 5.01 -2.44 3.19
CA TYR A 156 5.14 -3.68 2.44
C TYR A 156 4.42 -4.80 3.18
N TYR A 157 3.42 -5.40 2.52
CA TYR A 157 2.71 -6.55 3.05
C TYR A 157 3.49 -7.84 2.75
N GLY A 158 4.58 -8.02 3.49
CA GLY A 158 5.40 -9.23 3.48
C GLY A 158 5.35 -9.91 4.83
N ARG A 159 4.51 -10.95 4.97
CA ARG A 159 4.26 -11.72 6.21
C ARG A 159 3.65 -10.91 7.35
N ARG A 160 2.32 -10.96 7.48
CA ARG A 160 1.55 -11.02 8.76
C ARG A 160 0.05 -10.78 8.54
N SER A 161 -0.57 -11.41 7.53
CA SER A 161 -1.99 -11.72 7.73
C SER A 161 -2.01 -12.82 8.75
N SER A 162 -2.57 -12.52 9.91
CA SER A 162 -3.42 -13.48 10.61
C SER A 162 -4.36 -14.11 9.58
N SER A 163 -3.93 -15.22 8.96
CA SER A 163 -4.87 -16.16 8.36
C SER A 163 -5.61 -16.73 9.54
N GLY A 164 -6.69 -16.07 9.95
CA GLY A 164 -7.70 -16.75 10.74
C GLY A 164 -8.13 -18.02 10.01
N LEU A 165 -8.71 -18.97 10.76
CA LEU A 165 -9.17 -20.29 10.28
C LEU A 165 -9.90 -20.27 8.92
N LEU A 166 -10.56 -19.17 8.57
CA LEU A 166 -11.24 -18.99 7.29
C LEU A 166 -10.27 -18.93 6.09
N GLY A 167 -9.10 -18.32 6.23
CA GLY A 167 -8.09 -18.25 5.17
C GLY A 167 -7.48 -19.62 4.84
N GLU A 168 -7.40 -20.51 5.84
CA GLU A 168 -6.88 -21.87 5.70
C GLU A 168 -7.87 -22.81 5.01
N ILE A 169 -9.17 -22.66 5.28
CA ILE A 169 -10.22 -23.53 4.72
C ILE A 169 -10.57 -23.15 3.27
N PHE A 170 -10.54 -21.86 2.93
CA PHE A 170 -11.00 -21.37 1.61
C PHE A 170 -9.88 -21.07 0.61
N GLY A 171 -8.62 -21.40 0.93
CA GLY A 171 -7.52 -21.38 -0.05
C GLY A 171 -7.27 -20.02 -0.71
N MET A 172 -7.63 -18.90 -0.06
CA MET A 172 -7.37 -17.57 -0.61
C MET A 172 -5.86 -17.32 -0.61
N GLY A 173 -5.28 -17.35 -1.82
CA GLY A 173 -3.85 -17.29 -2.07
C GLY A 173 -3.15 -16.08 -1.46
N ARG A 174 -1.86 -16.29 -1.15
CA ARG A 174 -0.95 -15.27 -0.61
C ARG A 174 -0.78 -14.15 -1.63
N ARG A 175 -1.28 -12.94 -1.32
CA ARG A 175 -0.94 -11.73 -2.09
C ARG A 175 0.19 -11.00 -1.39
N TYR A 176 1.36 -11.00 -2.03
CA TYR A 176 2.49 -10.15 -1.69
C TYR A 176 2.29 -8.82 -2.42
N GLY A 177 2.49 -7.70 -1.73
CA GLY A 177 2.31 -6.39 -2.36
C GLY A 177 2.48 -5.24 -1.39
N TYR A 178 2.47 -4.03 -1.93
CA TYR A 178 2.47 -2.81 -1.14
C TYR A 178 1.04 -2.39 -0.80
N ILE A 179 0.88 -1.84 0.38
CA ILE A 179 -0.40 -1.35 0.88
C ILE A 179 -0.20 0.04 1.47
N LEU A 180 -1.31 0.76 1.60
CA LEU A 180 -1.40 1.83 2.57
C LEU A 180 -2.13 1.33 3.80
N SER A 181 -1.53 1.47 4.98
CA SER A 181 -2.15 1.09 6.25
C SER A 181 -2.63 2.31 7.00
N LYS A 182 -3.78 2.18 7.69
CA LYS A 182 -4.32 3.21 8.60
C LYS A 182 -5.18 2.53 9.66
N GLU A 183 -4.82 2.71 10.93
CA GLU A 183 -5.63 2.25 12.08
C GLU A 183 -6.11 0.79 11.99
N GLY A 184 -5.25 -0.11 11.49
CA GLY A 184 -5.57 -1.54 11.33
C GLY A 184 -6.32 -1.89 10.03
N SER A 185 -6.71 -0.91 9.22
CA SER A 185 -7.18 -1.11 7.86
C SER A 185 -6.02 -1.08 6.87
N SER A 186 -6.17 -1.84 5.78
CA SER A 186 -5.25 -1.85 4.65
C SER A 186 -5.97 -1.50 3.35
N PHE A 187 -5.34 -0.62 2.57
CA PHE A 187 -5.73 -0.27 1.22
C PHE A 187 -4.71 -0.88 0.26
N GLU A 188 -5.17 -1.76 -0.63
CA GLU A 188 -4.30 -2.39 -1.62
C GLU A 188 -3.91 -1.38 -2.70
N LEU A 189 -2.60 -1.32 -3.01
CA LEU A 189 -2.12 -0.48 -4.09
C LEU A 189 -2.18 -1.24 -5.42
N PRO A 190 -2.46 -0.55 -6.54
CA PRO A 190 -2.37 -1.14 -7.87
C PRO A 190 -0.93 -1.58 -8.15
N PRO A 191 -0.72 -2.55 -9.04
CA PRO A 191 0.62 -2.89 -9.49
C PRO A 191 1.26 -1.70 -10.21
N VAL A 192 2.55 -1.49 -9.99
CA VAL A 192 3.33 -0.50 -10.74
C VAL A 192 3.50 -1.03 -12.18
N ALA A 193 2.74 -0.48 -13.12
CA ALA A 193 2.50 -1.01 -14.47
C ALA A 193 3.76 -1.26 -15.34
N VAL A 194 4.91 -0.73 -14.96
CA VAL A 194 6.16 -0.82 -15.76
C VAL A 194 7.00 -2.05 -15.42
N GLN A 195 6.60 -2.88 -14.45
CA GLN A 195 7.36 -4.07 -14.06
C GLN A 195 6.88 -5.34 -14.77
N THR A 196 6.82 -5.33 -16.10
CA THR A 196 6.75 -6.58 -16.87
C THR A 196 8.11 -7.28 -16.79
N GLY A 197 8.24 -8.31 -15.94
CA GLY A 197 9.23 -9.35 -16.15
C GLY A 197 10.16 -9.76 -15.01
N TYR A 198 9.96 -9.38 -13.74
CA TYR A 198 10.81 -9.89 -12.65
C TYR A 198 10.06 -10.17 -11.34
N TYR A 199 10.43 -11.30 -10.72
CA TYR A 199 10.02 -11.79 -9.38
C TYR A 199 10.47 -10.91 -8.19
N TYR A 200 10.95 -9.69 -8.45
CA TYR A 200 11.52 -8.79 -7.45
C TYR A 200 10.84 -7.42 -7.51
N SER A 201 9.50 -7.42 -7.45
CA SER A 201 8.71 -6.21 -7.18
C SER A 201 9.00 -5.59 -5.81
N ASP A 202 9.89 -6.18 -5.00
CA ASP A 202 10.00 -5.97 -3.55
C ASP A 202 10.91 -4.79 -3.11
N ASN A 203 11.44 -4.00 -4.05
CA ASN A 203 12.39 -2.91 -3.72
C ASN A 203 11.84 -1.50 -3.97
N LEU A 204 10.54 -1.28 -3.77
CA LEU A 204 10.00 0.07 -3.66
C LEU A 204 10.28 0.64 -2.27
N SER A 205 10.84 1.83 -2.23
CA SER A 205 11.09 2.61 -1.02
C SER A 205 10.32 3.92 -1.08
N PHE A 206 9.69 4.27 0.03
CA PHE A 206 8.99 5.53 0.18
C PHE A 206 9.96 6.72 0.21
N ILE A 207 9.62 7.78 -0.54
CA ILE A 207 10.37 9.06 -0.52
C ILE A 207 9.61 10.12 0.25
N GLY A 208 8.33 10.30 -0.04
CA GLY A 208 7.54 11.38 0.55
C GLY A 208 6.12 11.50 0.01
N TRP A 209 5.26 12.15 0.80
CA TRP A 209 3.90 12.56 0.44
C TRP A 209 3.92 13.90 -0.26
N VAL A 210 3.09 14.09 -1.29
CA VAL A 210 2.84 15.42 -1.87
C VAL A 210 1.94 16.17 -0.90
N VAL A 211 2.35 17.34 -0.41
CA VAL A 211 1.57 18.12 0.58
C VAL A 211 0.97 19.40 0.02
N SER A 212 1.49 19.90 -1.09
CA SER A 212 0.95 21.06 -1.80
C SER A 212 1.55 21.22 -3.19
N GLU A 213 0.88 22.00 -4.04
CA GLU A 213 1.49 22.54 -5.25
C GLU A 213 2.31 23.79 -4.91
N ARG A 214 3.52 23.88 -5.46
CA ARG A 214 4.28 25.13 -5.46
C ARG A 214 3.81 25.97 -6.64
N LYS A 215 3.27 27.14 -6.33
CA LYS A 215 3.10 28.20 -7.34
C LYS A 215 4.49 28.61 -7.80
N SER A 216 4.74 28.47 -9.10
CA SER A 216 5.91 29.04 -9.74
C SER A 216 5.75 30.57 -9.67
N SER A 217 6.57 31.23 -8.85
CA SER A 217 6.71 32.69 -8.86
C SER A 217 7.61 33.13 -10.01
#